data_AF-A0A519Z6E4-F1
#
_entry.id   AF-A0A519Z6E4-F1
#
_cell.length_a   1.000
_cell.length_b   1.000
_cell.length_c   1.000
_cell.angle_alpha   90.00
_cell.angle_beta   90.00
_cell.angle_gamma   90.00
#
_symmetry.space_group_name_H-M   'P 1'
#
loop_
_entity.id
_entity.type
_entity.pdbx_description
1 polymer ?
#
loop_
_entity_poly.entity_id
_entity_poly.type
_entity_poly.pdbx_seq_one_letter_code
_entity_poly.pdbx_strand_id
1 'polypeptide(L)'
;GARLDHAMLRRSVIVEADAQLEHCIVMERSVISAGARIKNAIIDQNNHIPPGETIGHDLEKDRQRFHVSERGIVVVPRGYFSGTVPVERDVTSRHA
;
A
#
# COMPACT_ATOMS: atom_id res chain seq x y z
N GLY A 1 -0.71 14.33 -7.43
CA GLY A 1 -0.51 14.31 -5.96
C GLY A 1 -1.41 13.25 -5.37
N ALA A 2 -1.20 12.76 -4.14
CA ALA A 2 -2.04 11.70 -3.56
C ALA A 2 -3.25 12.26 -2.79
N ARG A 3 -4.35 11.50 -2.73
CA ARG A 3 -5.53 11.82 -1.91
C ARG A 3 -5.64 10.86 -0.73
N LEU A 4 -5.72 11.42 0.47
CA LEU A 4 -5.87 10.67 1.71
C LEU A 4 -7.14 11.13 2.44
N ASP A 5 -7.98 10.19 2.83
CA ASP A 5 -9.21 10.42 3.57
C ASP A 5 -9.37 9.35 4.65
N HIS A 6 -9.34 9.75 5.92
CA HIS A 6 -9.36 8.82 7.06
C HIS A 6 -8.30 7.70 6.94
N ALA A 7 -7.08 8.06 6.54
CA ALA A 7 -5.97 7.13 6.35
C ALA A 7 -4.90 7.31 7.44
N MET A 8 -4.45 6.21 8.04
CA MET A 8 -3.31 6.19 8.97
C MET A 8 -2.10 5.54 8.29
N LEU A 9 -0.99 6.27 8.23
CA LEU A 9 0.27 5.77 7.66
C LEU A 9 1.32 5.60 8.75
N ARG A 10 1.95 4.42 8.82
CA ARG A 10 3.10 4.15 9.70
C ARG A 10 4.41 4.67 9.09
N ARG A 11 5.50 4.48 9.83
CA ARG A 11 6.85 4.91 9.45
C ARG A 11 7.27 4.31 8.09
N SER A 12 7.94 5.13 7.28
CA SER A 12 8.52 4.72 6.00
C SER A 12 7.49 4.19 5.01
N VAL A 13 6.26 4.69 5.07
CA VAL A 13 5.29 4.51 4.01
C VAL A 13 5.52 5.57 2.93
N ILE A 14 5.61 5.13 1.68
CA ILE A 14 5.69 6.01 0.51
C ILE A 14 4.35 5.94 -0.21
N VAL A 15 3.78 7.09 -0.55
CA VAL A 15 2.55 7.19 -1.34
C VAL A 15 2.87 8.00 -2.59
N GLU A 16 2.76 7.36 -3.75
CA GLU A 16 3.11 7.95 -5.03
C GLU A 16 1.94 8.75 -5.64
N ALA A 17 2.19 9.35 -6.81
CA ALA A 17 1.24 10.24 -7.46
C ALA A 17 -0.12 9.55 -7.74
N ASP A 18 -1.19 10.29 -7.51
CA ASP A 18 -2.56 9.94 -7.88
C ASP A 18 -3.13 8.70 -7.16
N ALA A 19 -2.41 8.17 -6.17
CA ALA A 19 -2.94 7.17 -5.26
C ALA A 19 -4.08 7.74 -4.41
N GLN A 20 -5.08 6.90 -4.14
CA GLN A 20 -6.29 7.22 -3.36
C GLN A 20 -6.40 6.26 -2.18
N LEU A 21 -6.35 6.80 -0.96
CA LEU A 21 -6.44 6.03 0.28
C LEU A 21 -7.65 6.52 1.09
N GLU A 22 -8.64 5.65 1.29
CA GLU A 22 -9.89 5.92 2.00
C GLU A 22 -10.10 4.91 3.14
N HIS A 23 -10.27 5.38 4.38
CA HIS A 23 -10.60 4.54 5.54
C HIS A 23 -9.64 3.33 5.71
N CYS A 24 -8.33 3.57 5.65
CA CYS A 24 -7.34 2.51 5.65
C CYS A 24 -6.18 2.72 6.63
N ILE A 25 -5.51 1.64 6.98
CA ILE A 25 -4.27 1.63 7.76
C ILE A 25 -3.16 1.03 6.90
N VAL A 26 -2.06 1.74 6.74
CA VAL A 26 -0.87 1.26 6.00
C VAL A 26 0.30 1.12 6.96
N MET A 27 0.80 -0.10 7.09
CA MET A 27 1.90 -0.46 7.99
C MET A 27 3.27 -0.24 7.36
N GLU A 28 4.32 -0.33 8.17
CA GLU A 28 5.69 0.12 7.87
C GLU A 28 6.28 -0.46 6.59
N ARG A 29 7.17 0.34 5.97
CA ARG A 29 7.97 -0.04 4.80
C ARG A 29 7.13 -0.50 3.61
N SER A 30 5.94 0.07 3.48
CA SER A 30 5.04 -0.19 2.36
C SER A 30 5.09 0.97 1.37
N VAL A 31 4.98 0.64 0.08
CA VAL A 31 4.89 1.61 -1.01
C VAL A 31 3.52 1.46 -1.64
N ILE A 32 2.81 2.58 -1.75
CA ILE A 32 1.54 2.67 -2.47
C ILE A 32 1.84 3.34 -3.80
N SER A 33 2.00 2.54 -4.86
CA SER A 33 2.45 3.04 -6.15
C SER A 33 1.39 3.86 -6.88
N ALA A 34 1.83 4.55 -7.93
CA ALA A 34 1.03 5.55 -8.62
C ALA A 34 -0.35 5.03 -9.05
N GLY A 35 -1.39 5.83 -8.78
CA GLY A 35 -2.78 5.52 -9.16
C GLY A 35 -3.44 4.36 -8.40
N ALA A 36 -2.78 3.72 -7.43
CA ALA A 36 -3.40 2.67 -6.62
C ALA A 36 -4.59 3.22 -5.80
N ARG A 37 -5.64 2.41 -5.64
CA ARG A 37 -6.87 2.79 -4.95
C ARG A 37 -7.17 1.80 -3.83
N ILE A 38 -7.10 2.30 -2.60
CA ILE A 38 -7.23 1.49 -1.39
C ILE A 38 -8.38 2.03 -0.56
N LYS A 39 -9.35 1.17 -0.26
CA LYS A 39 -10.54 1.51 0.52
C LYS A 39 -10.79 0.48 1.60
N ASN A 40 -11.14 0.90 2.83
CA ASN A 40 -11.56 -0.02 3.91
C ASN A 40 -10.57 -1.19 4.10
N ALA A 41 -9.27 -0.90 4.16
CA ALA A 41 -8.24 -1.93 4.15
C ALA A 41 -7.16 -1.71 5.22
N ILE A 42 -6.56 -2.82 5.67
CA ILE A 42 -5.35 -2.85 6.46
C ILE A 42 -4.26 -3.47 5.59
N ILE A 43 -3.24 -2.68 5.27
CA ILE A 43 -2.06 -3.12 4.53
C ILE A 43 -0.97 -3.41 5.54
N ASP A 44 -0.66 -4.69 5.78
CA ASP A 44 0.42 -5.09 6.70
C ASP A 44 1.80 -4.73 6.10
N GLN A 45 2.86 -4.90 6.89
CA GLN A 45 4.20 -4.39 6.62
C GLN A 45 4.83 -4.97 5.34
N ASN A 46 5.75 -4.21 4.76
CA ASN A 46 6.59 -4.61 3.63
C ASN A 46 5.81 -4.94 2.35
N ASN A 47 4.74 -4.20 2.05
CA ASN A 47 3.97 -4.37 0.82
C ASN A 47 4.27 -3.26 -0.18
N HIS A 48 4.66 -3.64 -1.40
CA HIS A 48 4.79 -2.71 -2.53
C HIS A 48 3.57 -2.85 -3.44
N ILE A 49 2.50 -2.12 -3.12
CA ILE A 49 1.24 -2.16 -3.86
C ILE A 49 1.48 -1.67 -5.30
N PRO A 50 1.20 -2.49 -6.33
CA PRO A 50 1.49 -2.13 -7.72
C PRO A 50 0.74 -0.90 -8.22
N PRO A 51 1.25 -0.22 -9.27
CA PRO A 51 0.56 0.89 -9.90
C PRO A 51 -0.86 0.50 -10.35
N GLY A 52 -1.84 1.33 -10.03
CA GLY A 52 -3.25 1.13 -10.39
C GLY A 52 -3.96 -0.03 -9.67
N GLU A 53 -3.31 -0.73 -8.74
CA GLU A 53 -3.93 -1.81 -7.97
C GLU A 53 -5.15 -1.30 -7.18
N THR A 54 -6.21 -2.11 -7.12
CA THR A 54 -7.45 -1.76 -6.41
C THR A 54 -7.73 -2.75 -5.29
N ILE A 55 -7.86 -2.26 -4.06
CA ILE A 55 -8.13 -3.08 -2.86
C ILE A 55 -9.33 -2.49 -2.11
N GLY A 56 -10.31 -3.33 -1.77
CA GLY A 56 -11.52 -2.95 -1.03
C GLY A 56 -12.60 -2.27 -1.88
N HIS A 57 -12.49 -2.39 -3.20
CA HIS A 57 -13.50 -1.92 -4.16
C HIS A 57 -14.40 -3.05 -4.69
N ASP A 58 -13.93 -4.30 -4.64
CA ASP A 58 -14.66 -5.50 -5.08
C ASP A 58 -14.39 -6.61 -4.05
N LEU A 59 -15.27 -6.70 -3.05
CA LEU A 59 -15.06 -7.62 -1.93
C LEU A 59 -15.12 -9.09 -2.36
N GLU A 60 -15.77 -9.42 -3.47
CA GLU A 60 -15.78 -10.79 -3.98
C GLU A 60 -14.40 -11.16 -4.54
N LYS A 61 -13.79 -10.28 -5.35
CA LYS A 61 -12.41 -10.45 -5.80
C LYS A 61 -11.41 -10.40 -4.65
N ASP A 62 -11.60 -9.50 -3.69
CA ASP A 62 -10.70 -9.38 -2.54
C ASP A 62 -10.72 -10.64 -1.68
N ARG A 63 -11.89 -11.26 -1.47
CA ARG A 63 -12.02 -12.54 -0.73
C ARG A 63 -11.29 -13.71 -1.37
N GLN A 64 -11.04 -13.66 -2.68
CA GLN A 64 -10.26 -14.69 -3.37
C GLN A 64 -8.76 -14.56 -3.11
N ARG A 65 -8.30 -13.39 -2.66
CA ARG A 65 -6.87 -13.04 -2.52
C ARG A 65 -6.45 -12.82 -1.07
N PHE A 66 -7.36 -12.31 -0.26
CA PHE A 66 -7.10 -11.74 1.06
C PHE A 66 -8.14 -12.18 2.08
N HIS A 67 -7.79 -12.04 3.36
CA HIS A 67 -8.79 -12.10 4.41
C HIS A 67 -9.67 -10.84 4.33
N VAL A 68 -10.98 -11.01 4.32
CA VAL A 68 -11.94 -9.91 4.38
C VAL A 68 -12.88 -10.16 5.55
N SER A 69 -12.93 -9.22 6.48
CA SER A 69 -13.78 -9.35 7.67
C SER A 69 -15.28 -9.34 7.30
N GLU A 70 -16.14 -9.69 8.26
CA GLU A 70 -17.60 -9.60 8.10
C GLU A 70 -18.06 -8.16 7.82
N ARG A 71 -17.34 -7.17 8.36
CA ARG A 71 -17.62 -5.74 8.15
C ARG A 71 -16.98 -5.18 6.86
N GLY A 72 -16.37 -6.04 6.04
CA GLY A 72 -15.80 -5.66 4.74
C GLY A 72 -14.40 -5.04 4.83
N ILE A 73 -13.66 -5.25 5.91
CA ILE A 73 -12.26 -4.78 6.02
C ILE A 73 -11.35 -5.79 5.32
N VAL A 74 -10.63 -5.36 4.28
CA VAL A 74 -9.65 -6.19 3.57
C VAL A 74 -8.30 -6.16 4.30
N VAL A 75 -7.70 -7.30 4.54
CA VAL A 75 -6.38 -7.41 5.19
C VAL A 75 -5.38 -7.99 4.19
N VAL A 76 -4.46 -7.14 3.72
CA VAL A 76 -3.33 -7.57 2.88
C VAL A 76 -2.22 -8.08 3.81
N PRO A 77 -1.84 -9.37 3.72
CA PRO A 77 -0.81 -9.94 4.59
C PRO A 77 0.56 -9.30 4.38
N ARG A 78 1.42 -9.40 5.40
CA ARG A 78 2.81 -8.95 5.32
C ARG A 78 3.51 -9.50 4.08
N GLY A 79 4.10 -8.60 3.29
CA GLY A 79 4.93 -8.99 2.15
C GLY A 79 4.21 -9.74 1.03
N TYR A 80 2.87 -9.66 0.96
CA TYR A 80 2.12 -10.26 -0.14
C TYR A 80 2.55 -9.67 -1.49
N PHE A 81 2.73 -8.36 -1.55
CA PHE A 81 3.29 -7.67 -2.70
C PHE A 81 4.80 -7.46 -2.53
N SER A 82 5.57 -8.56 -2.53
CA SER A 82 7.03 -8.51 -2.51
C SER A 82 7.60 -8.24 -3.90
N GLY A 83 7.24 -7.11 -4.51
CA GLY A 83 7.89 -6.62 -5.71
C GLY A 83 9.22 -5.96 -5.37
N THR A 84 10.28 -6.27 -6.10
CA THR A 84 11.59 -5.61 -5.97
C THR A 84 11.46 -4.12 -6.23
N VAL A 85 11.75 -3.29 -5.22
CA VAL A 85 12.13 -1.89 -5.46
C VAL A 85 13.50 -1.94 -6.15
N PRO A 86 13.73 -1.27 -7.29
CA PRO A 86 15.08 -0.91 -7.68
C PRO A 86 15.61 -0.06 -6.53
N VAL A 87 16.55 -0.61 -5.74
CA VAL A 87 17.31 0.20 -4.79
C VAL A 87 17.98 1.28 -5.63
N GLU A 88 17.47 2.50 -5.60
CA GLU A 88 18.19 3.65 -6.09
C GLU A 88 19.48 3.68 -5.27
N ARG A 89 20.58 3.35 -5.94
CA ARG A 89 21.92 3.41 -5.35
C ARG A 89 22.27 4.89 -5.17
N ASP A 90 21.72 5.50 -4.14
CA ASP A 90 22.15 6.83 -3.74
C ASP A 90 23.41 6.75 -2.89
N VAL A 91 24.53 6.85 -3.64
CA VAL A 91 25.58 7.85 -3.45
C VAL A 91 26.05 8.01 -2.00
N THR A 92 26.85 7.04 -1.54
CA THR A 92 28.03 7.35 -0.71
C THR A 92 29.26 7.31 -1.61
N SER A 93 29.31 8.25 -2.54
CA SER A 93 30.56 8.74 -3.10
C SER A 93 30.48 10.27 -3.03
N ARG A 94 31.52 10.87 -2.42
CA ARG A 94 31.67 12.31 -2.06
C ARG A 94 31.00 12.67 -0.71
N HIS A 95 31.69 12.94 0.40
CA HIS A 95 32.97 13.63 0.60
C HIS A 95 33.65 13.19 1.91
N ALA A 96 34.99 13.30 1.89
CA ALA A 96 35.97 13.28 2.98
C ALA A 96 36.37 11.91 3.55
#